data_AF-A0A1F9UG67-F1
#
_entry.id   AF-A0A1F9UG67-F1
#
_cell.length_a   1.000
_cell.length_b   1.000
_cell.length_c   1.000
_cell.angle_alpha   90.00
_cell.angle_beta   90.00
_cell.angle_gamma   90.00
#
_symmetry.space_group_name_H-M   'P 1'
#
loop_
_entity.id
_entity.type
_entity.pdbx_description
1 polymer ?
#
loop_
_entity_poly.entity_id
_entity_poly.type
_entity_poly.pdbx_seq_one_letter_code
_entity_poly.pdbx_strand_id
1 'polypeptide(L)'
;MNEKVDIEIARRKLTVDIEGFTPIEINALAQKVDEKIKEIAAENPTIADSSKLAILTALHFAADISRLKEARDTETRAMEHKVEELCLSLQTALAERK
;
A
#
# COMPACT_ATOMS: atom_id res chain seq x y z
N MET A 1 -14.87 19.17 -3.40
CA MET A 1 -16.19 18.60 -3.11
C MET A 1 -16.08 17.15 -3.50
N ASN A 2 -15.87 16.26 -2.53
CA ASN A 2 -15.69 14.85 -2.85
C ASN A 2 -17.03 14.25 -3.27
N GLU A 3 -17.02 13.52 -4.37
CA GLU A 3 -18.18 12.75 -4.80
C GLU A 3 -18.31 11.49 -3.95
N LYS A 4 -19.50 11.25 -3.43
CA LYS A 4 -19.83 9.97 -2.79
C LYS A 4 -19.94 8.89 -3.86
N VAL A 5 -19.34 7.74 -3.60
CA VAL A 5 -19.27 6.63 -4.55
C VAL A 5 -19.89 5.39 -3.92
N ASP A 6 -20.81 4.77 -4.65
CA ASP A 6 -21.38 3.49 -4.27
C ASP A 6 -20.46 2.37 -4.76
N ILE A 7 -20.01 1.53 -3.83
CA ILE A 7 -19.15 0.38 -4.08
C ILE A 7 -19.77 -0.90 -3.50
N GLU A 8 -19.33 -2.05 -4.01
CA GLU A 8 -19.72 -3.36 -3.50
C GLU A 8 -18.48 -4.16 -3.09
N ILE A 9 -18.44 -4.62 -1.84
CA ILE A 9 -17.36 -5.45 -1.29
C ILE A 9 -18.01 -6.64 -0.59
N ALA A 10 -17.61 -7.88 -0.93
CA ALA A 10 -18.12 -9.10 -0.32
C ALA A 10 -19.66 -9.17 -0.29
N ARG A 11 -20.31 -8.76 -1.39
CA ARG A 11 -21.78 -8.67 -1.56
C ARG A 11 -22.47 -7.63 -0.66
N ARG A 12 -21.71 -6.69 -0.10
CA ARG A 12 -22.23 -5.57 0.70
C ARG A 12 -22.03 -4.27 -0.06
N LYS A 13 -23.13 -3.54 -0.26
CA LYS A 13 -23.13 -2.21 -0.88
C LYS A 13 -22.84 -1.15 0.16
N LEU A 14 -21.92 -0.25 -0.16
CA LEU A 14 -21.42 0.80 0.73
C LEU A 14 -21.32 2.09 -0.08
N THR A 15 -21.79 3.19 0.49
CA THR A 15 -21.54 4.53 -0.05
C THR A 15 -20.37 5.12 0.72
N VAL A 16 -19.26 5.37 0.03
CA VAL A 16 -18.03 5.88 0.64
C VAL A 16 -17.57 7.17 -0.02
N ASP A 17 -16.86 7.97 0.77
CA ASP A 17 -16.15 9.17 0.34
C ASP A 17 -14.76 9.07 0.96
N ILE A 18 -13.74 8.93 0.10
CA ILE A 18 -12.34 8.79 0.51
C ILE A 18 -11.57 9.95 -0.11
N GLU A 19 -11.02 10.81 0.74
CA GLU A 19 -10.24 11.97 0.32
C GLU A 19 -8.97 11.56 -0.45
N GLY A 20 -8.69 12.27 -1.54
CA GLY A 20 -7.51 12.03 -2.37
C GLY A 20 -7.67 10.91 -3.40
N PHE A 21 -8.83 10.26 -3.48
CA PHE A 21 -9.11 9.24 -4.48
C PHE A 21 -10.26 9.64 -5.40
N THR A 22 -10.10 9.36 -6.68
CA THR A 22 -11.17 9.49 -7.67
C THR A 22 -12.17 8.34 -7.57
N PRO A 23 -13.42 8.50 -8.05
CA PRO A 23 -14.39 7.42 -8.04
C PRO A 23 -13.95 6.12 -8.72
N ILE A 24 -13.14 6.22 -9.78
CA ILE A 24 -12.60 5.06 -10.47
C ILE A 24 -11.54 4.34 -9.63
N GLU A 25 -10.69 5.07 -8.91
CA GLU A 25 -9.69 4.48 -8.00
C GLU A 25 -10.36 3.84 -6.78
N ILE A 26 -11.40 4.46 -6.22
CA ILE A 26 -12.18 3.88 -5.12
C ILE A 26 -12.82 2.55 -5.56
N ASN A 27 -13.38 2.49 -6.77
CA ASN A 27 -13.91 1.24 -7.33
C ASN A 27 -12.83 0.18 -7.54
N ALA A 28 -11.66 0.57 -8.08
CA ALA A 28 -10.54 -0.34 -8.25
C ALA A 28 -10.02 -0.89 -6.90
N LEU A 29 -10.00 -0.06 -5.86
CA LEU A 29 -9.66 -0.48 -4.49
C LEU A 29 -10.70 -1.45 -3.93
N ALA A 30 -11.99 -1.18 -4.13
CA ALA A 30 -13.07 -2.08 -3.71
C ALA A 30 -12.94 -3.47 -4.36
N GLN A 31 -12.65 -3.52 -5.67
CA GLN A 31 -12.39 -4.77 -6.39
C GLN A 31 -11.19 -5.54 -5.80
N LYS A 32 -10.08 -4.85 -5.54
CA LYS A 32 -8.89 -5.47 -4.91
C LYS A 32 -9.19 -6.04 -3.54
N VAL A 33 -9.99 -5.35 -2.73
CA VAL A 33 -10.40 -5.85 -1.41
C VAL A 33 -11.28 -7.10 -1.58
N ASP A 34 -12.22 -7.10 -2.53
CA ASP A 34 -13.10 -8.24 -2.79
C ASP A 34 -12.33 -9.48 -3.29
N GLU A 35 -11.36 -9.29 -4.17
CA GLU A 35 -10.43 -10.33 -4.61
C GLU A 35 -9.64 -10.90 -3.43
N LYS A 36 -9.09 -10.02 -2.56
CA LYS A 36 -8.32 -10.48 -1.41
C LYS A 36 -9.16 -11.24 -0.39
N ILE A 37 -10.41 -10.83 -0.18
CA ILE A 37 -11.35 -11.57 0.66
C ILE A 37 -11.59 -12.99 0.10
N LYS A 38 -11.74 -13.12 -1.23
CA LYS A 38 -11.93 -14.43 -1.88
C LYS A 38 -10.69 -15.32 -1.74
N GLU A 39 -9.49 -14.77 -1.90
CA GLU A 39 -8.23 -15.49 -1.67
C GLU A 39 -8.15 -16.03 -0.24
N ILE A 40 -8.36 -15.15 0.76
CA ILE A 40 -8.29 -15.53 2.18
C ILE A 40 -9.37 -16.55 2.53
N ALA A 41 -10.57 -16.42 1.96
CA ALA A 41 -11.65 -17.40 2.12
C ALA A 41 -11.28 -18.77 1.53
N ALA A 42 -10.59 -18.81 0.39
CA ALA A 42 -10.13 -20.05 -0.23
C ALA A 42 -9.01 -20.72 0.59
N GLU A 43 -8.11 -19.93 1.19
CA GLU A 43 -7.05 -20.42 2.08
C GLU A 43 -7.60 -20.89 3.44
N ASN A 44 -8.73 -20.34 3.88
CA ASN A 44 -9.34 -20.60 5.19
C ASN A 44 -10.79 -21.09 5.04
N PRO A 45 -11.01 -22.30 4.45
CA PRO A 45 -12.36 -22.79 4.13
C PRO A 45 -13.25 -23.02 5.35
N THR A 46 -12.68 -23.06 6.55
CA THR A 46 -13.41 -23.20 7.82
C THR A 46 -14.01 -21.88 8.32
N ILE A 47 -13.60 -20.73 7.77
CA ILE A 47 -14.08 -19.40 8.17
C ILE A 47 -15.23 -18.98 7.25
N ALA A 48 -16.46 -19.29 7.66
CA ALA A 48 -17.67 -18.86 6.95
C ALA A 48 -18.11 -17.42 7.28
N ASP A 49 -17.56 -16.81 8.34
CA ASP A 49 -17.95 -15.49 8.80
C ASP A 49 -17.29 -14.38 7.97
N SER A 50 -18.10 -13.71 7.15
CA SER A 50 -17.71 -12.55 6.32
C SER A 50 -17.01 -11.43 7.10
N SER A 51 -17.35 -11.22 8.38
CA SER A 51 -16.75 -10.18 9.20
C SER A 51 -15.34 -10.58 9.64
N LYS A 52 -15.12 -11.86 9.98
CA LYS A 52 -13.78 -12.38 10.28
C LYS A 52 -12.87 -12.34 9.07
N LEU A 53 -13.39 -12.72 7.90
CA LEU A 53 -12.64 -12.62 6.63
C LEU A 53 -12.26 -11.17 6.31
N ALA A 54 -13.16 -10.20 6.54
CA ALA A 54 -12.86 -8.78 6.36
C ALA A 54 -11.76 -8.29 7.32
N ILE A 55 -11.79 -8.71 8.60
CA ILE A 55 -10.76 -8.35 9.59
C ILE A 55 -9.40 -8.96 9.20
N LEU A 56 -9.37 -10.23 8.79
CA LEU A 56 -8.15 -10.88 8.31
C LEU A 56 -7.59 -10.18 7.07
N THR A 57 -8.46 -9.79 6.14
CA THR A 57 -8.08 -9.04 4.94
C THR A 57 -7.46 -7.70 5.31
N ALA A 58 -8.07 -6.96 6.24
CA ALA A 58 -7.53 -5.70 6.72
C ALA A 58 -6.15 -5.89 7.39
N LEU A 59 -5.98 -6.97 8.17
CA LEU A 59 -4.70 -7.29 8.80
C LEU A 59 -3.61 -7.61 7.76
N HIS A 60 -3.94 -8.35 6.71
CA HIS A 60 -3.03 -8.63 5.60
C HIS A 60 -2.57 -7.35 4.92
N PHE A 61 -3.51 -6.46 4.55
CA PHE A 61 -3.15 -5.19 3.93
C PHE A 61 -2.33 -4.29 4.87
N ALA A 62 -2.63 -4.27 6.16
CA ALA A 62 -1.84 -3.53 7.14
C ALA A 62 -0.39 -4.07 7.23
N ALA A 63 -0.22 -5.39 7.24
CA ALA A 63 1.10 -6.03 7.24
C ALA A 63 1.89 -5.71 5.96
N ASP A 64 1.24 -5.76 4.80
CA ASP A 64 1.88 -5.44 3.52
C ASP A 64 2.28 -3.97 3.44
N ILE A 65 1.44 -3.04 3.91
CA ILE A 65 1.78 -1.62 3.99
C ILE A 65 2.97 -1.40 4.93
N SER A 66 3.03 -2.10 6.07
CA SER A 66 4.18 -2.00 6.99
C SER A 66 5.47 -2.45 6.30
N ARG A 67 5.44 -3.61 5.63
CA ARG A 67 6.59 -4.17 4.92
C ARG A 67 7.06 -3.24 3.78
N LEU A 68 6.13 -2.67 3.02
CA LEU A 68 6.45 -1.73 1.94
C LEU A 68 7.06 -0.43 2.48
N LYS A 69 6.58 0.08 3.62
CA LYS A 69 7.17 1.25 4.28
C LYS A 69 8.60 0.98 4.74
N GLU A 70 8.83 -0.14 5.41
CA GLU A 70 10.17 -0.53 5.87
C GLU A 70 11.15 -0.71 4.70
N ALA A 71 10.70 -1.34 3.61
CA ALA A 71 11.51 -1.48 2.39
C ALA A 71 11.87 -0.12 1.79
N ARG A 72 10.89 0.79 1.67
CA ARG A 72 11.09 2.15 1.15
C ARG A 72 12.04 2.98 2.02
N ASP A 73 11.93 2.87 3.34
CA ASP A 73 12.81 3.59 4.27
C ASP A 73 14.24 3.06 4.22
N THR A 74 14.40 1.76 3.97
CA THR A 74 15.72 1.13 3.78
C THR A 74 16.36 1.60 2.47
N GLU A 75 15.58 1.61 1.37
CA GLU A 75 16.04 2.08 0.06
C GLU A 75 16.40 3.57 0.09
N THR A 76 15.59 4.39 0.76
CA THR A 76 15.84 5.83 0.91
C THR A 76 17.17 6.07 1.63
N ARG A 77 17.42 5.38 2.75
CA ARG A 77 18.71 5.48 3.47
C ARG A 77 19.90 5.03 2.64
N ALA A 78 19.76 3.95 1.87
CA ALA A 78 20.81 3.48 0.98
C ALA A 78 21.11 4.52 -0.12
N MET A 79 20.07 5.16 -0.67
CA MET A 79 20.20 6.23 -1.65
C MET A 79 20.88 7.46 -1.07
N GLU A 80 20.46 7.91 0.12
CA GLU A 80 21.07 9.04 0.84
C GLU A 80 22.56 8.81 1.07
N HIS A 81 22.93 7.65 1.59
CA HIS A 81 24.34 7.28 1.78
C HIS A 81 25.12 7.31 0.46
N LYS A 82 24.52 6.83 -0.63
CA LYS A 82 25.19 6.83 -1.94
C LYS A 82 25.40 8.24 -2.48
N VAL A 83 24.43 9.14 -2.27
CA VAL A 83 24.55 10.55 -2.64
C VAL A 83 25.67 11.23 -1.84
N GLU A 84 25.77 10.95 -0.54
CA GLU A 84 26.86 11.47 0.32
C GLU A 84 28.24 10.99 -0.17
N GLU A 85 28.40 9.71 -0.48
CA GLU A 85 29.64 9.16 -1.06
C GLU A 85 30.03 9.87 -2.37
N LEU A 86 29.06 10.13 -3.25
CA LEU A 86 29.31 10.81 -4.52
C LEU A 86 29.73 12.26 -4.28
N CYS A 87 29.10 12.97 -3.35
CA CYS A 87 29.49 14.32 -2.96
C CYS A 87 30.93 14.37 -2.43
N LEU A 88 31.31 13.42 -1.56
CA LEU A 88 32.66 13.31 -1.03
C LEU A 88 33.69 13.02 -2.14
N SER A 89 33.38 12.08 -3.03
CA SER A 89 34.23 11.75 -4.18
C SER A 89 34.47 12.96 -5.09
N LEU A 90 33.42 13.73 -5.39
CA LEU A 90 33.52 14.96 -6.18
C LEU A 90 34.35 16.03 -5.47
N GLN A 91 34.19 16.21 -4.17
CA GLN A 91 34.99 17.16 -3.38
C GLN A 91 36.48 16.79 -3.41
N THR A 92 36.81 15.50 -3.24
CA THR A 92 38.20 15.01 -3.33
C THR A 92 38.77 15.24 -4.72
N ALA A 93 38.04 14.88 -5.79
CA ALA A 93 38.49 15.10 -7.16
C ALA A 93 38.70 16.58 -7.51
N LEU A 94 37.88 17.49 -6.95
CA LEU A 94 38.05 18.94 -7.10
C LEU A 94 39.26 19.46 -6.30
N ALA A 95 39.54 18.89 -5.15
CA ALA A 95 40.69 19.26 -4.32
C ALA A 95 42.02 18.79 -4.95
N GLU A 96 42.05 17.62 -5.58
CA GLU A 96 43.22 17.08 -6.30
C GLU A 96 43.56 17.83 -7.59
N ARG A 97 42.62 18.63 -8.12
CA ARG A 97 42.79 19.41 -9.35
C ARG A 97 43.27 20.84 -9.13
N LYS A 98 43.54 21.24 -7.88
CA LYS A 98 44.21 22.49 -7.49
C LYS A 98 45.68 22.25 -7.21
#